data_AF-A0A3D5WE23-F1
#
_entry.id   AF-A0A3D5WE23-F1
#
_cell.length_a   1.000
_cell.length_b   1.000
_cell.length_c   1.000
_cell.angle_alpha   90.00
_cell.angle_beta   90.00
_cell.angle_gamma   90.00
#
_symmetry.space_group_name_H-M   'P 1'
#
loop_
_entity.id
_entity.type
_entity.pdbx_description
1 polymer ?
#
loop_
_entity_poly.entity_id
_entity_poly.type
_entity_poly.pdbx_seq_one_letter_code
_entity_poly.pdbx_strand_id
1 'polypeptide(L)'
;MISDDRRDMALTFLAQTDEPCALAQADYEALNNLKDQAKGGTAAERSEAFKDGSYEKHINLLRAAQFEFLKMKNRRMTESLIVECWRSENANRRQAGIL
;
A
#
# COMPACT_ATOMS: atom_id res chain seq x y z
N MET A 1 -18.56 -9.98 16.95
CA MET A 1 -18.87 -8.57 17.24
C MET A 1 -17.57 -7.82 17.34
N ILE A 2 -17.39 -6.79 16.51
CA ILE A 2 -16.25 -5.89 16.63
C ILE A 2 -16.49 -4.96 17.82
N SER A 3 -15.54 -4.84 18.74
CA SER A 3 -15.64 -3.92 19.87
C SER A 3 -15.41 -2.47 19.43
N ASP A 4 -15.90 -1.52 20.22
CA ASP A 4 -15.62 -0.10 20.01
C ASP A 4 -14.11 0.20 20.06
N ASP A 5 -13.38 -0.42 20.98
CA ASP A 5 -11.92 -0.31 21.05
C ASP A 5 -11.25 -0.77 19.75
N ARG A 6 -11.71 -1.88 19.15
CA ARG A 6 -11.13 -2.40 17.90
C ARG A 6 -11.43 -1.47 16.72
N ARG A 7 -12.62 -0.85 16.69
CA ARG A 7 -12.98 0.20 15.73
C ARG A 7 -12.07 1.41 15.88
N ASP A 8 -11.83 1.88 17.11
CA ASP A 8 -11.01 3.07 17.36
C ASP A 8 -9.54 2.83 17.01
N MET A 9 -9.03 1.63 17.28
CA MET A 9 -7.72 1.21 16.79
C MET A 9 -7.65 1.21 15.25
N ALA A 10 -8.69 0.75 14.56
CA ALA A 10 -8.75 0.75 13.10
C ALA A 10 -8.73 2.18 12.54
N LEU A 11 -9.58 3.06 13.08
CA LEU A 11 -9.66 4.47 12.69
C LEU A 11 -8.33 5.19 12.95
N THR A 12 -7.72 4.96 14.11
CA THR A 12 -6.42 5.53 14.46
C THR A 12 -5.34 5.07 13.49
N PHE A 13 -5.28 3.77 13.17
CA PHE A 13 -4.32 3.25 12.21
C PHE A 13 -4.52 3.86 10.82
N LEU A 14 -5.77 3.98 10.34
CA LEU A 14 -6.07 4.61 9.06
C LEU A 14 -5.58 6.06 9.04
N ALA A 15 -5.92 6.87 10.05
CA ALA A 15 -5.48 8.26 10.12
C ALA A 15 -3.95 8.40 10.18
N GLN A 16 -3.28 7.57 10.98
CA GLN A 16 -1.82 7.63 11.14
C GLN A 16 -1.04 7.14 9.91
N THR A 17 -1.69 6.38 9.02
CA THR A 17 -1.03 5.80 7.84
C THR A 17 -1.40 6.47 6.52
N ASP A 18 -2.18 7.56 6.54
CA ASP A 18 -2.56 8.28 5.33
C ASP A 18 -1.34 8.78 4.56
N GLU A 19 -0.51 9.59 5.23
CA GLU A 19 0.70 10.16 4.62
C GLU A 19 1.75 9.08 4.26
N PRO A 20 2.13 8.15 5.16
CA PRO A 20 3.06 7.07 4.81
C PRO A 20 2.60 6.21 3.63
N CYS A 21 1.29 5.92 3.52
CA CYS A 21 0.76 5.12 2.41
C CYS A 21 0.81 5.89 1.09
N ALA A 22 0.54 7.19 1.12
CA ALA A 22 0.64 8.04 -0.07
C ALA A 22 2.09 8.16 -0.54
N LEU A 23 3.04 8.33 0.39
CA LEU A 23 4.47 8.37 0.08
C LEU A 23 4.94 7.04 -0.55
N ALA A 24 4.60 5.90 0.07
CA ALA A 24 4.96 4.58 -0.48
C ALA A 24 4.38 4.36 -1.89
N GLN A 25 3.17 4.85 -2.15
CA GLN A 25 2.58 4.81 -3.50
C GLN A 25 3.37 5.66 -4.49
N ALA A 26 3.70 6.91 -4.11
CA ALA A 26 4.45 7.83 -4.95
C ALA A 26 5.86 7.28 -5.28
N ASP A 27 6.55 6.70 -4.30
CA ASP A 27 7.87 6.08 -4.50
C ASP A 27 7.81 4.90 -5.47
N TYR A 28 6.80 4.03 -5.31
CA TYR A 28 6.56 2.92 -6.23
C TYR A 28 6.29 3.42 -7.66
N GLU A 29 5.42 4.42 -7.82
CA GLU A 29 5.08 4.99 -9.13
C GLU A 29 6.28 5.66 -9.79
N ALA A 30 7.07 6.42 -9.02
CA ALA A 30 8.29 7.07 -9.50
C ALA A 30 9.31 6.04 -10.02
N LEU A 31 9.60 4.99 -9.24
CA LEU A 31 10.51 3.92 -9.66
C LEU A 31 9.98 3.15 -10.87
N ASN A 32 8.66 2.93 -10.94
CA ASN A 32 8.06 2.22 -12.06
C ASN A 32 8.16 3.04 -13.36
N ASN A 33 7.95 4.36 -13.29
CA ASN A 33 8.07 5.27 -14.43
C ASN A 33 9.51 5.36 -14.96
N LEU A 34 10.51 5.21 -14.08
CA LEU A 34 11.92 5.23 -14.44
C LEU A 34 12.46 3.87 -14.92
N LYS A 35 11.66 2.80 -14.89
CA LYS A 35 12.12 1.43 -15.20
C LYS A 35 12.72 1.31 -16.60
N ASP A 36 12.07 1.90 -17.60
CA ASP A 36 12.54 1.80 -18.98
C ASP A 36 13.78 2.67 -19.23
N GLN A 37 13.91 3.79 -18.50
CA GLN A 37 15.12 4.63 -18.52
C GLN A 37 16.29 3.89 -17.87
N ALA A 38 16.07 3.23 -16.74
CA ALA A 38 17.08 2.41 -16.05
C ALA A 38 17.56 1.23 -16.90
N LYS A 39 16.75 0.77 -17.87
CA LYS A 39 17.14 -0.30 -18.80
C LYS A 39 18.11 0.20 -19.87
N GLY A 40 18.08 1.47 -20.24
CA GLY A 40 18.84 2.03 -21.37
C GLY A 40 18.08 1.98 -22.70
N GLY A 41 18.23 3.05 -23.50
CA GLY A 41 17.49 3.25 -24.74
C GLY A 41 18.06 2.48 -25.93
N THR A 42 19.39 2.35 -25.99
CA THR A 42 20.12 1.65 -27.06
C THR A 42 20.55 0.24 -26.65
N ALA A 43 20.94 -0.60 -27.62
CA ALA A 43 21.43 -1.94 -27.33
C ALA A 43 22.74 -1.95 -26.53
N ALA A 44 23.63 -0.98 -26.77
CA ALA A 44 24.88 -0.83 -26.04
C ALA A 44 24.62 -0.43 -24.58
N GLU A 45 23.79 0.58 -24.33
CA GLU A 45 23.40 1.00 -22.98
C GLU A 45 22.70 -0.11 -22.20
N ARG A 46 21.80 -0.86 -22.87
CA ARG A 46 21.18 -2.05 -22.26
C ARG A 46 22.24 -3.05 -21.82
N SER A 47 23.15 -3.42 -22.71
CA SER A 47 24.20 -4.38 -22.39
C SER A 47 25.06 -3.89 -21.22
N GLU A 48 25.33 -2.59 -21.12
CA GLU A 48 26.10 -2.02 -20.02
C GLU A 48 25.31 -2.06 -18.71
N ALA A 49 24.03 -1.67 -18.73
CA ALA A 49 23.14 -1.67 -17.57
C ALA A 49 22.90 -3.07 -16.95
N PHE A 50 23.04 -4.12 -17.78
CA PHE A 50 23.02 -5.50 -17.32
C PHE A 50 24.38 -5.97 -16.79
N LYS A 51 25.50 -5.48 -17.34
CA LYS A 51 26.85 -5.84 -16.89
C LYS A 51 27.23 -5.17 -15.58
N ASP A 52 26.88 -3.89 -15.42
CA ASP A 52 27.17 -3.10 -14.22
C ASP A 52 26.17 -3.39 -13.07
N GLY A 53 25.09 -4.13 -13.37
CA GLY A 53 24.00 -4.47 -12.45
C GLY A 53 23.13 -3.29 -12.04
N SER A 54 23.24 -2.12 -12.68
CA SER A 54 22.45 -0.93 -12.39
C SER A 54 20.95 -1.16 -12.61
N TYR A 55 20.60 -1.85 -13.70
CA TYR A 55 19.21 -2.20 -13.98
C TYR A 55 18.66 -3.19 -12.94
N GLU A 56 19.45 -4.19 -12.54
CA GLU A 56 19.03 -5.16 -11.52
C GLU A 56 18.81 -4.48 -10.15
N LYS A 57 19.68 -3.54 -9.77
CA LYS A 57 19.50 -2.70 -8.59
C LYS A 57 18.20 -1.90 -8.65
N HIS A 58 17.90 -1.27 -9.79
CA HIS A 58 16.64 -0.54 -9.98
C HIS A 58 15.42 -1.45 -9.81
N ILE A 59 15.46 -2.64 -10.40
CA ILE A 59 14.36 -3.62 -10.28
C ILE A 59 14.18 -4.08 -8.83
N ASN A 60 15.27 -4.26 -8.08
CA ASN A 60 15.17 -4.64 -6.67
C ASN A 60 14.59 -3.51 -5.82
N LEU A 61 14.97 -2.24 -6.07
CA LEU A 61 14.35 -1.08 -5.43
C LEU A 61 12.86 -0.97 -5.76
N LEU A 62 12.49 -1.12 -7.03
CA LEU A 62 11.10 -1.11 -7.48
C LEU A 62 10.28 -2.20 -6.78
N ARG A 63 10.82 -3.42 -6.69
CA ARG A 63 10.15 -4.53 -5.98
C ARG A 63 9.96 -4.23 -4.50
N ALA A 64 10.96 -3.67 -3.84
CA ALA A 64 10.88 -3.30 -2.43
C ALA A 64 9.82 -2.22 -2.19
N ALA A 65 9.81 -1.15 -3.00
CA ALA A 65 8.81 -0.09 -2.92
C ALA A 65 7.40 -0.61 -3.20
N GLN A 66 7.23 -1.45 -4.22
CA GLN A 66 5.96 -2.10 -4.54
C GLN A 66 5.46 -2.95 -3.37
N PHE A 67 6.34 -3.73 -2.74
CA PHE A 67 5.98 -4.57 -1.62
C PHE A 67 5.51 -3.76 -0.41
N GLU A 68 6.25 -2.70 -0.03
CA GLU A 68 5.87 -1.85 1.09
C GLU A 68 4.55 -1.12 0.84
N PHE A 69 4.33 -0.59 -0.37
CA PHE A 69 3.05 0.01 -0.75
C PHE A 69 1.90 -1.01 -0.66
N LEU A 70 2.04 -2.19 -1.26
CA LEU A 70 0.98 -3.21 -1.26
C LEU A 70 0.70 -3.72 0.15
N LYS A 71 1.72 -3.90 0.98
CA LYS A 71 1.58 -4.28 2.39
C LYS A 71 0.75 -3.25 3.16
N MET A 72 1.07 -1.96 3.00
CA MET A 72 0.34 -0.89 3.69
C MET A 72 -1.09 -0.74 3.15
N LYS A 73 -1.27 -0.78 1.83
CA LYS A 73 -2.57 -0.73 1.16
C LYS A 73 -3.49 -1.87 1.62
N ASN A 74 -2.99 -3.10 1.64
CA ASN A 74 -3.76 -4.27 2.06
C ASN A 74 -4.16 -4.19 3.52
N ARG A 75 -3.24 -3.76 4.40
CA ARG A 75 -3.55 -3.58 5.82
C ARG A 75 -4.60 -2.49 6.03
N ARG A 76 -4.48 -1.35 5.34
CA ARG A 76 -5.50 -0.28 5.38
C ARG A 76 -6.86 -0.79 4.89
N MET A 77 -6.90 -1.59 3.84
CA MET A 77 -8.15 -2.22 3.37
C MET A 77 -8.78 -3.08 4.47
N THR A 78 -8.00 -3.91 5.16
CA THR A 78 -8.50 -4.71 6.28
C THR A 78 -9.09 -3.83 7.39
N GLU A 79 -8.41 -2.75 7.77
CA GLU A 79 -8.91 -1.83 8.80
C GLU A 79 -10.21 -1.11 8.37
N SER A 80 -10.32 -0.71 7.11
CA SER A 80 -11.55 -0.14 6.54
C SER A 80 -12.72 -1.12 6.63
N LEU A 81 -12.50 -2.39 6.26
CA LEU A 81 -13.52 -3.44 6.35
C LEU A 81 -13.98 -3.67 7.80
N ILE A 82 -13.08 -3.56 8.78
CA ILE A 82 -13.45 -3.67 10.20
C ILE A 82 -14.40 -2.52 10.59
N VAL A 83 -14.12 -1.30 10.16
CA VAL A 83 -15.01 -0.16 10.42
C VAL A 83 -16.38 -0.37 9.75
N GLU A 84 -16.42 -0.89 8.53
CA GLU A 84 -17.67 -1.16 7.80
C GLU A 84 -18.51 -2.27 8.45
N CYS A 85 -17.87 -3.37 8.85
CA CYS A 85 -18.53 -4.46 9.58
C CYS A 85 -19.09 -3.96 10.91
N TRP A 86 -18.32 -3.19 11.69
CA TRP A 86 -18.80 -2.59 12.93
C TRP A 86 -20.02 -1.68 12.70
N ARG A 87 -19.99 -0.84 11.66
CA ARG A 87 -21.14 0.03 11.30
C ARG A 87 -22.38 -0.79 10.97
N SER A 88 -22.21 -1.88 10.23
CA SER A 88 -23.30 -2.78 9.82
C SER A 88 -23.90 -3.52 11.02
N GLU A 89 -23.07 -4.08 11.90
CA GLU A 89 -23.51 -4.75 13.13
C GLU A 89 -24.30 -3.80 14.04
N ASN A 90 -23.86 -2.55 14.19
CA ASN A 90 -24.52 -1.56 15.05
C ASN A 90 -25.81 -1.01 14.45
N ALA A 91 -25.87 -0.84 13.12
CA ALA A 91 -27.10 -0.47 12.44
C ALA A 91 -28.19 -1.54 12.64
N ASN A 92 -27.82 -2.82 12.53
CA ASN A 92 -28.75 -3.94 12.74
C ASN A 92 -29.28 -4.00 14.18
N ARG A 93 -28.46 -3.70 15.19
CA ARG A 93 -28.92 -3.63 16.59
C ARG A 93 -29.98 -2.56 16.82
N ARG A 94 -29.75 -1.37 16.24
CA ARG A 94 -30.71 -0.26 16.31
C ARG A 94 -32.05 -0.61 15.68
N GLN A 95 -32.04 -1.30 14.54
CA GLN A 95 -33.26 -1.76 13.87
C GLN A 95 -33.98 -2.88 14.63
N ALA A 96 -33.23 -3.76 15.29
CA ALA A 96 -33.80 -4.85 16.10
C ALA A 96 -34.40 -4.38 17.44
N GLY A 97 -34.29 -3.10 17.80
CA GLY A 97 -34.83 -2.55 19.05
C GLY A 97 -34.11 -3.05 20.31
N ILE A 98 -32.92 -3.64 20.16
CA ILE A 98 -32.08 -4.10 21.28
C ILE A 98 -31.05 -3.00 21.56
N LEU A 99 -31.44 -2.02 22.37
CA LEU A 99 -30.58 -0.99 22.95
C LEU A 99 -30.97 -0.77 24.41
#